data_AF-A0A377DGF9-F1
#
_entry.id   AF-A0A377DGF9-F1
#
_cell.length_a   1.000
_cell.length_b   1.000
_cell.length_c   1.000
_cell.angle_alpha   90.00
_cell.angle_beta   90.00
_cell.angle_gamma   90.00
#
_symmetry.space_group_name_H-M   'P 1'
#
loop_
_entity.id
_entity.type
_entity.pdbx_description
1 polymer ?
#
loop_
_entity_poly.entity_id
_entity_poly.type
_entity_poly.pdbx_seq_one_letter_code
_entity_poly.pdbx_strand_id
1 'polypeptide(L)'
;MGYLNNVTGYRDDLLANRAIVKHGNFALLTPDGLVKNIIPGFENCDATILSTPKLGASFVDYLVTLHQNGGNQQGFGGEGIETFLYVISGNITAKAEGKNICLKRRWLSLLPTRLLNDVC
;
A
#
# COMPACT_ATOMS: atom_id res chain seq x y z
N MET A 1 2.08 -2.79 14.13
CA MET A 1 1.28 -1.56 14.20
C MET A 1 0.17 -1.67 13.22
N GLY A 2 -1.08 -1.58 13.68
CA GLY A 2 -2.20 -1.57 12.77
C GLY A 2 -2.25 -0.25 12.00
N TYR A 3 -2.36 -0.30 10.68
CA TYR A 3 -2.36 0.90 9.84
C TYR A 3 -3.56 1.82 10.09
N LEU A 4 -4.65 1.28 10.66
CA LEU A 4 -5.91 2.00 10.88
C LEU A 4 -6.02 2.57 12.30
N ASN A 5 -5.57 1.81 13.30
CA ASN A 5 -5.77 2.08 14.72
C ASN A 5 -4.46 2.40 15.45
N ASN A 6 -3.33 2.36 14.75
CA ASN A 6 -1.98 2.62 15.27
C ASN A 6 -1.60 1.76 16.49
N VAL A 7 -2.28 0.62 16.71
CA VAL A 7 -2.06 -0.22 17.88
C VAL A 7 -0.71 -0.93 17.76
N THR A 8 0.19 -0.62 18.69
CA THR A 8 1.44 -1.35 18.97
C THR A 8 1.22 -2.30 20.14
N GLY A 9 1.35 -3.60 19.93
CA GLY A 9 1.39 -4.57 21.02
C GLY A 9 0.21 -5.52 21.07
N TYR A 10 -0.03 -6.07 22.27
CA TYR A 10 -1.10 -7.03 22.52
C TYR A 10 -2.47 -6.35 22.45
N ARG A 11 -3.43 -7.06 21.85
CA ARG A 11 -4.83 -6.65 21.88
C ARG A 11 -5.37 -6.75 23.32
N ASP A 12 -6.46 -6.03 23.58
CA ASP A 12 -7.13 -6.03 24.89
C ASP A 12 -7.55 -7.44 25.34
N ASP A 13 -7.85 -8.33 24.39
CA ASP A 13 -8.18 -9.74 24.62
C ASP A 13 -7.04 -10.71 24.29
N LEU A 14 -6.91 -11.76 25.12
CA LEU A 14 -5.94 -12.83 24.95
C LEU A 14 -6.22 -13.64 23.67
N LEU A 15 -5.20 -13.78 22.80
CA LEU A 15 -5.23 -14.58 21.57
C LEU A 15 -6.34 -14.19 20.58
N ALA A 16 -6.92 -12.99 20.69
CA ALA A 16 -7.94 -12.52 19.77
C ALA A 16 -7.34 -12.30 18.38
N ASN A 17 -7.59 -13.21 17.44
CA ASN A 17 -7.22 -13.07 16.04
C ASN A 17 -8.40 -13.39 15.11
N ARG A 18 -8.76 -12.43 14.26
CA ARG A 18 -9.77 -12.60 13.20
C ARG A 18 -9.15 -12.90 11.84
N ALA A 19 -7.83 -13.00 11.75
CA ALA A 19 -7.15 -13.28 10.51
C ALA A 19 -7.40 -14.73 10.09
N ILE A 20 -7.99 -14.92 8.90
CA ILE A 20 -8.34 -16.23 8.35
C ILE A 20 -7.88 -16.24 6.91
N VAL A 21 -7.13 -17.27 6.51
CA VAL A 21 -6.70 -17.45 5.11
C VAL A 21 -7.28 -18.76 4.58
N LYS A 22 -8.07 -18.66 3.51
CA LYS A 22 -8.56 -19.77 2.71
C LYS A 22 -8.06 -19.56 1.28
N HIS A 23 -6.89 -20.12 1.00
CA HIS A 23 -6.17 -19.96 -0.27
C HIS A 23 -7.10 -20.18 -1.48
N GLY A 24 -7.04 -19.27 -2.46
CA GLY A 24 -7.88 -19.32 -3.66
C GLY A 24 -9.38 -19.03 -3.45
N ASN A 25 -9.80 -18.71 -2.22
CA ASN A 25 -11.20 -18.39 -1.90
C ASN A 25 -11.30 -16.99 -1.25
N PHE A 26 -10.78 -16.83 -0.03
CA PHE A 26 -10.73 -15.52 0.63
C PHE A 26 -9.61 -15.44 1.66
N ALA A 27 -9.16 -14.22 1.93
CA ALA A 27 -8.32 -13.91 3.08
C ALA A 27 -8.92 -12.73 3.84
N LEU A 28 -9.19 -12.93 5.12
CA LEU A 28 -9.51 -11.86 6.06
C LEU A 28 -8.22 -11.48 6.77
N LEU A 29 -7.67 -10.32 6.44
CA LEU A 29 -6.46 -9.79 7.07
C LEU A 29 -6.86 -8.68 8.04
N THR A 30 -6.45 -8.80 9.31
CA THR A 30 -6.71 -7.74 10.28
C THR A 30 -5.72 -6.59 10.11
N PRO A 31 -6.09 -5.35 10.45
CA PRO A 31 -5.15 -4.23 10.37
C PRO A 31 -3.95 -4.44 11.29
N ASP A 32 -4.15 -5.05 12.47
CA ASP A 32 -3.07 -5.37 13.39
C ASP A 32 -2.35 -6.66 13.02
N GLY A 33 -1.08 -6.75 13.39
CA GLY A 33 -0.26 -7.95 13.22
C GLY A 33 0.34 -8.12 11.82
N LEU A 34 0.10 -7.18 10.90
CA LEU A 34 0.75 -7.16 9.60
C LEU A 34 2.22 -6.75 9.72
N VAL A 35 3.07 -7.44 8.97
CA VAL A 35 4.52 -7.20 8.93
C VAL A 35 4.82 -6.11 7.90
N LYS A 36 5.68 -5.17 8.28
CA LYS A 36 6.19 -4.14 7.37
C LYS A 36 7.23 -4.77 6.44
N ASN A 37 7.00 -4.69 5.14
CA ASN A 37 7.91 -5.14 4.10
C ASN A 37 8.80 -3.98 3.64
N ILE A 38 10.06 -4.29 3.35
CA ILE A 38 10.96 -3.37 2.65
C ILE A 38 10.77 -3.63 1.15
N ILE A 39 10.21 -2.64 0.45
CA ILE A 39 10.00 -2.71 -1.00
C ILE A 39 11.10 -1.88 -1.69
N PRO A 40 11.84 -2.45 -2.65
CA PRO A 40 12.83 -1.70 -3.42
C PRO A 40 12.24 -0.43 -4.06
N GLY A 41 12.99 0.67 -4.00
CA GLY A 41 12.58 1.97 -4.53
C GLY A 41 11.69 2.80 -3.61
N PHE A 42 11.10 2.21 -2.57
CA PHE A 42 10.35 2.93 -1.55
C PHE A 42 11.25 3.36 -0.38
N GLU A 43 11.35 4.67 -0.17
CA GLU A 43 12.15 5.28 0.89
C GLU A 43 11.25 5.94 1.94
N ASN A 44 11.69 5.91 3.21
CA ASN A 44 10.99 6.50 4.35
C ASN A 44 9.47 6.22 4.37
N CYS A 45 9.09 4.95 4.17
CA CYS A 45 7.70 4.54 4.23
C CYS A 45 7.54 3.17 4.88
N ASP A 46 6.37 2.93 5.45
CA ASP A 46 5.96 1.61 5.90
C ASP A 46 5.06 0.97 4.84
N ALA A 47 5.57 -0.04 4.14
CA ALA A 47 4.80 -0.78 3.14
C ALA A 47 4.39 -2.16 3.68
N THR A 48 3.21 -2.63 3.31
CA THR A 48 2.71 -3.96 3.65
C THR A 48 2.04 -4.56 2.43
N ILE A 49 2.39 -5.79 2.07
CA ILE A 49 1.77 -6.52 0.96
C ILE A 49 0.56 -7.28 1.49
N LEU A 50 -0.64 -7.10 0.90
CA LEU A 50 -1.85 -7.76 1.40
C LEU A 50 -2.19 -9.03 0.60
N SER A 51 -2.19 -8.93 -0.72
CA SER A 51 -2.62 -9.92 -1.69
C SER A 51 -1.52 -10.14 -2.71
N THR A 52 -1.34 -11.38 -3.13
CA THR A 52 -0.36 -11.78 -4.15
C THR A 52 -0.91 -12.95 -4.97
N PRO A 53 -0.30 -13.25 -6.14
CA PRO A 53 -0.57 -14.50 -6.86
C PRO A 53 -0.44 -15.75 -6.01
N LYS A 54 0.45 -15.73 -5.00
CA LYS A 54 0.61 -16.84 -4.04
C LYS A 54 -0.57 -17.02 -3.09
N LEU A 55 -1.42 -16.00 -2.93
CA LEU A 55 -2.68 -16.09 -2.18
C LEU A 55 -3.83 -16.62 -3.07
N GLY A 56 -3.64 -16.60 -4.40
CA GLY A 56 -4.66 -16.90 -5.40
C GLY A 56 -5.27 -15.65 -6.07
N ALA A 57 -4.74 -14.45 -5.81
CA ALA A 57 -5.19 -13.22 -6.45
C ALA A 57 -4.51 -13.02 -7.82
N SER A 58 -5.20 -12.42 -8.79
CA SER A 58 -4.60 -12.04 -10.09
C SER A 58 -3.85 -10.70 -10.06
N PHE A 59 -3.76 -10.07 -8.89
CA PHE A 59 -3.15 -8.76 -8.68
C PHE A 59 -2.30 -8.76 -7.40
N VAL A 60 -1.53 -7.68 -7.23
CA VAL A 60 -0.80 -7.39 -6.00
C VAL A 60 -1.26 -6.04 -5.48
N ASP A 61 -1.67 -6.00 -4.22
CA ASP A 61 -2.07 -4.79 -3.52
C ASP A 61 -1.10 -4.50 -2.36
N TYR A 62 -0.90 -3.21 -2.13
CA TYR A 62 0.02 -2.70 -1.15
C TYR A 62 -0.69 -1.68 -0.30
N LEU A 63 -0.44 -1.74 0.99
CA LEU A 63 -0.78 -0.67 1.92
C LEU A 63 0.50 0.06 2.27
N VAL A 64 0.57 1.33 1.90
CA VAL A 64 1.79 2.14 2.08
C VAL A 64 1.45 3.37 2.91
N THR A 65 2.17 3.54 4.01
CA THR A 65 2.18 4.75 4.82
C THR A 65 3.47 5.51 4.52
N LEU A 66 3.36 6.61 3.79
CA LEU A 66 4.49 7.49 3.49
C LEU A 66 4.79 8.40 4.70
N HIS A 67 6.04 8.44 5.15
CA HIS A 67 6.49 9.41 6.15
C HIS A 67 6.97 10.69 5.46
N GLN A 68 7.44 11.67 6.23
CA GLN A 68 8.00 12.91 5.67
C GLN A 68 9.13 12.60 4.69
N ASN A 69 9.08 13.22 3.51
CA ASN A 69 10.00 12.98 2.39
C ASN A 69 10.07 11.50 1.93
N GLY A 70 9.05 10.71 2.28
CA GLY A 70 8.95 9.30 1.90
C GLY A 70 8.16 9.10 0.61
N GLY A 71 8.64 8.20 -0.23
CA GLY A 71 8.09 8.02 -1.57
C GLY A 71 8.85 6.98 -2.38
N ASN A 72 8.49 6.89 -3.66
CA ASN A 72 9.21 6.08 -4.63
C ASN A 72 9.57 6.92 -5.86
N GLN A 73 10.83 7.30 -5.96
CA GLN A 73 11.37 8.09 -7.06
C GLN A 73 11.90 7.22 -8.22
N GLN A 74 12.00 5.90 -8.05
CA GLN A 74 12.52 5.01 -9.10
C GLN A 74 11.47 4.66 -10.16
N GLY A 75 10.19 4.83 -9.83
CA GLY A 75 9.11 4.34 -10.65
C GLY A 75 8.34 3.21 -9.95
N PHE A 76 7.02 3.26 -9.97
CA PHE A 76 6.16 2.15 -9.59
C PHE A 76 5.35 1.64 -10.78
N GLY A 77 5.28 0.32 -10.94
CA GLY A 77 4.75 -0.35 -12.13
C GLY A 77 5.83 -0.83 -13.09
N GLY A 78 5.42 -1.32 -14.26
CA GLY A 78 6.29 -1.89 -15.28
C GLY A 78 5.60 -1.97 -16.63
N GLU A 79 6.33 -2.38 -17.65
CA GLU A 79 5.77 -2.60 -18.98
C GLU A 79 4.68 -3.68 -18.91
N GLY A 80 3.47 -3.36 -19.41
CA GLY A 80 2.31 -4.25 -19.34
C GLY A 80 1.69 -4.42 -17.95
N ILE A 81 2.09 -3.61 -16.95
CA ILE A 81 1.53 -3.65 -15.60
C ILE A 81 0.70 -2.39 -15.35
N GLU A 82 -0.61 -2.58 -15.24
CA GLU A 82 -1.53 -1.53 -14.82
C GLU A 82 -1.37 -1.24 -13.33
N THR A 83 -1.33 0.05 -12.97
CA THR A 83 -1.18 0.47 -11.57
C THR A 83 -2.29 1.40 -11.16
N PHE A 84 -2.72 1.24 -9.93
CA PHE A 84 -3.79 2.02 -9.35
C PHE A 84 -3.38 2.52 -7.97
N LEU A 85 -3.69 3.79 -7.69
CA LEU A 85 -3.37 4.43 -6.42
C LEU A 85 -4.62 5.09 -5.82
N TYR A 86 -4.78 4.91 -4.51
CA TYR A 86 -5.85 5.52 -3.73
C TYR A 86 -5.33 6.13 -2.43
N VAL A 87 -5.66 7.40 -2.20
CA VAL A 87 -5.25 8.13 -0.99
C VAL A 87 -6.30 7.97 0.11
N ILE A 88 -6.00 7.11 1.09
CA ILE A 88 -6.84 6.86 2.27
C ILE A 88 -6.89 8.09 3.19
N SER A 89 -5.75 8.72 3.41
CA SER A 89 -5.57 9.88 4.29
C SER A 89 -4.33 10.68 3.88
N GLY A 90 -4.31 11.97 4.21
CA GLY A 90 -3.24 12.88 3.84
C GLY A 90 -3.33 13.39 2.40
N ASN A 91 -2.23 13.94 1.92
CA ASN A 91 -2.04 14.43 0.57
C ASN A 91 -0.74 13.86 0.03
N ILE A 92 -0.69 13.53 -1.25
CA ILE A 92 0.53 13.10 -1.92
C ILE A 92 0.64 13.78 -3.28
N THR A 93 1.86 13.86 -3.79
CA THR A 93 2.12 14.24 -5.18
C THR A 93 2.48 12.98 -5.95
N ALA A 94 1.72 12.69 -6.99
CA ALA A 94 2.00 11.60 -7.91
C ALA A 94 2.38 12.18 -9.27
N LYS A 95 3.38 11.61 -9.94
CA LYS A 95 3.74 12.00 -11.29
C LYS A 95 3.62 10.82 -12.23
N ALA A 96 2.82 11.01 -13.27
CA ALA A 96 2.54 10.03 -14.30
C ALA A 96 2.55 10.71 -15.66
N GLU A 97 3.14 10.06 -16.67
CA GLU A 97 3.23 10.60 -18.04
C GLU A 97 3.80 12.04 -18.10
N GLY A 98 4.72 12.36 -17.20
CA GLY A 98 5.33 13.69 -17.12
C GLY A 98 4.46 14.79 -16.48
N LYS A 99 3.25 14.47 -16.03
CA LYS A 99 2.36 15.41 -15.32
C LYS A 99 2.36 15.15 -13.82
N ASN A 100 2.51 16.23 -13.06
CA ASN A 100 2.37 16.18 -11.59
C ASN A 100 0.90 16.36 -11.21
N ILE A 101 0.40 15.48 -10.37
CA ILE A 101 -0.97 15.44 -9.88
C ILE A 101 -0.93 15.44 -8.36
N CYS A 102 -1.46 16.49 -7.74
CA CYS A 102 -1.63 16.55 -6.29
C CYS A 102 -2.92 15.82 -5.91
N LEU A 103 -2.78 14.64 -5.30
CA LEU A 103 -3.89 13.81 -4.88
C LEU A 103 -4.21 14.10 -3.41
N LYS A 104 -5.47 14.48 -3.15
CA LYS A 104 -6.00 14.66 -1.79
C LYS A 104 -6.84 13.45 -1.39
N ARG A 105 -7.18 13.36 -0.10
CA ARG A 105 -8.06 12.33 0.44
C ARG A 105 -9.31 12.09 -0.44
N ARG A 106 -9.64 10.82 -0.70
CA ARG A 106 -10.74 10.36 -1.58
C ARG A 106 -10.55 10.59 -3.09
N TRP A 107 -9.36 10.94 -3.56
CA TRP A 107 -9.07 10.94 -5.00
C TRP A 107 -8.71 9.56 -5.54
N LEU A 108 -9.17 9.30 -6.77
CA LEU A 108 -9.00 8.05 -7.51
C LEU A 108 -8.16 8.35 -8.77
N SER A 109 -7.03 7.66 -8.97
CA SER A 109 -6.27 7.75 -10.21
C SER A 109 -5.93 6.37 -10.76
N LEU A 110 -6.40 6.08 -11.98
CA LEU A 110 -5.98 4.95 -12.79
C LEU A 110 -4.80 5.39 -13.65
N LEU A 111 -3.67 4.70 -13.54
CA LEU A 111 -2.45 5.08 -14.24
C LEU A 111 -2.01 3.93 -15.17
N PRO A 112 -2.10 4.11 -16.49
CA PRO A 112 -1.81 3.05 -17.44
C PRO A 112 -0.31 2.70 -17.48
N THR A 113 0.60 3.60 -17.06
CA THR A 113 2.03 3.29 -17.01
C THR A 113 2.83 4.21 -16.08
N ARG A 114 3.70 3.58 -15.27
CA ARG A 114 4.88 4.10 -14.54
C ARG A 114 4.67 5.38 -13.71
N LEU A 115 4.61 5.19 -12.38
CA LEU A 115 4.52 6.24 -11.36
C LEU A 115 5.91 6.70 -10.91
N LEU A 116 6.35 7.90 -11.26
CA LEU A 116 7.48 8.56 -10.59
C LEU A 116 6.89 9.42 -9.47
N ASN A 117 7.25 9.24 -8.21
CA ASN A 117 6.74 10.11 -7.13
C ASN A 117 7.85 11.05 -6.66
N ASP A 118 7.69 12.35 -6.99
CA ASP A 118 8.39 13.44 -6.29
C ASP A 118 7.48 13.93 -5.16
N VAL A 119 7.98 13.94 -3.92
CA VAL A 119 7.25 14.36 -2.72
C VAL A 119 7.40 15.87 -2.52
N CYS A 120 6.29 16.55 -2.22
CA CYS A 120 6.28 17.81 -1.48
C CYS A 120 5.66 17.58 -0.10
#